data_AF-A0A9P6ARY0-F1
#
_entry.id   AF-A0A9P6ARY0-F1
#
_cell.length_a   1.000
_cell.length_b   1.000
_cell.length_c   1.000
_cell.angle_alpha   90.00
_cell.angle_beta   90.00
_cell.angle_gamma   90.00
#
_symmetry.space_group_name_H-M   'P 1'
#
loop_
_entity.id
_entity.type
_entity.pdbx_description
1 polymer ?
#
loop_
_entity_poly.entity_id
_entity_poly.type
_entity_poly.pdbx_seq_one_letter_code
_entity_poly.pdbx_strand_id
1 'polypeptide(L)'
;LPNATYNACRDSFIAADGDRIKASLTFFDSTGVMAMLCHHDCPLLLANLKTAGEKQFYAFALISALMNSLPAIGELGFLYDIGCQLHRTLAEMA
;
A
#
# COMPACT_ATOMS: atom_id res chain seq x y z
N LEU A 1 2.27 5.89 -18.80
CA LEU A 1 1.43 7.11 -18.98
C LEU A 1 2.33 8.35 -18.92
N PRO A 2 1.94 9.49 -19.53
CA PRO A 2 2.68 10.74 -19.36
C PRO A 2 2.71 11.20 -17.90
N ASN A 3 3.78 11.87 -17.47
CA ASN A 3 3.92 12.38 -16.09
C ASN A 3 2.79 13.32 -15.68
N ALA A 4 2.26 14.11 -16.62
CA ALA A 4 1.11 14.97 -16.37
C ALA A 4 -0.13 14.19 -15.89
N THR A 5 -0.38 13.00 -16.46
CA THR A 5 -1.50 12.14 -16.04
C THR A 5 -1.28 11.57 -14.64
N TYR A 6 -0.05 11.13 -14.33
CA TYR A 6 0.26 10.67 -12.98
C TYR A 6 0.14 11.77 -11.94
N ASN A 7 0.58 12.99 -12.25
CA ASN A 7 0.47 14.13 -11.35
C ASN A 7 -1.00 14.51 -11.11
N ALA A 8 -1.79 14.67 -12.17
CA ALA A 8 -3.21 14.96 -12.04
C ALA A 8 -3.95 13.90 -11.21
N CYS A 9 -3.62 12.63 -11.39
CA CYS A 9 -4.18 11.55 -10.58
C CYS A 9 -3.76 11.64 -9.11
N ARG A 10 -2.48 11.88 -8.81
CA ARG A 10 -2.02 12.10 -7.43
C ARG A 10 -2.78 13.25 -6.77
N ASP A 11 -2.91 14.36 -7.49
CA ASP A 11 -3.48 15.59 -6.96
C ASP A 11 -5.02 15.47 -6.78
N SER A 12 -5.66 14.51 -7.46
CA SER A 12 -7.06 14.17 -7.26
C SER A 12 -7.35 13.39 -5.96
N PHE A 13 -6.33 12.84 -5.32
CA PHE A 13 -6.46 12.05 -4.10
C PHE A 13 -6.10 12.89 -2.86
N ILE A 14 -7.03 12.95 -1.90
CA ILE A 14 -6.80 13.59 -0.60
C ILE A 14 -6.50 12.50 0.41
N ALA A 15 -5.25 12.37 0.84
CA ALA A 15 -4.88 11.46 1.92
C ALA A 15 -5.45 11.97 3.24
N ALA A 16 -6.16 11.09 3.96
CA ALA A 16 -6.80 11.47 5.22
C ALA A 16 -5.80 11.82 6.33
N ASP A 17 -4.66 11.12 6.42
CA ASP A 17 -3.70 11.30 7.51
C ASP A 17 -2.27 10.82 7.17
N GLY A 18 -1.68 11.38 6.11
CA GLY A 18 -0.45 10.86 5.47
C GLY A 18 0.84 10.97 6.28
N ASP A 19 0.89 11.86 7.27
CA ASP A 19 2.12 12.19 8.03
C ASP A 19 1.98 12.01 9.54
N ARG A 20 0.79 11.63 10.04
CA ARG A 20 0.60 11.46 11.48
C ARG A 20 1.18 10.15 11.97
N ILE A 21 1.93 10.27 13.06
CA ILE A 21 2.36 9.14 13.88
C ILE A 21 1.18 8.78 14.80
N LYS A 22 0.52 7.65 14.53
CA LYS A 22 -0.67 7.22 15.28
C LYS A 22 -0.34 6.69 16.68
N ALA A 23 0.89 6.26 16.94
CA ALA A 23 1.36 5.85 18.27
C ALA A 23 2.83 6.21 18.51
N SER A 24 3.21 6.45 19.77
CA SER A 24 4.57 6.87 20.13
C SER A 24 5.61 5.79 19.84
N LEU A 25 6.60 6.13 19.01
CA LEU A 25 7.78 5.31 18.76
C LEU A 25 8.69 5.15 19.98
N THR A 26 8.48 5.94 21.04
CA THR A 26 9.23 5.84 22.30
C THR A 26 8.80 4.61 23.12
N PHE A 27 7.54 4.20 23.00
CA PHE A 27 6.96 3.12 23.79
C PHE A 27 6.60 1.89 22.95
N PHE A 28 6.43 2.05 21.64
CA PHE A 28 6.00 0.97 20.73
C PHE A 28 6.96 0.87 19.54
N ASP A 29 7.31 -0.36 19.14
CA ASP A 29 8.10 -0.65 17.92
C ASP A 29 7.27 -0.47 16.63
N SER A 30 5.95 -0.30 16.76
CA SER A 30 5.05 0.04 15.65
C SER A 30 4.13 1.19 15.99
N THR A 31 3.83 2.02 14.98
CA THR A 31 2.91 3.15 15.05
C THR A 31 1.48 2.75 14.68
N GLY A 32 1.29 1.53 14.14
CA GLY A 32 0.02 0.99 13.71
C GLY A 32 0.19 -0.30 12.90
N VAL A 33 -0.90 -0.75 12.29
CA VAL A 33 -0.94 -1.94 11.44
C VAL A 33 -1.65 -1.59 10.14
N MET A 34 -1.09 -2.01 9.01
CA MET A 34 -1.79 -2.08 7.73
C MET A 34 -2.19 -3.53 7.47
N ALA A 35 -3.43 -3.75 7.06
CA ALA A 35 -3.99 -5.07 6.85
C ALA A 35 -4.44 -5.23 5.39
N MET A 36 -4.15 -6.39 4.81
CA MET A 36 -4.84 -6.89 3.63
C MET A 36 -5.98 -7.79 4.10
N LEU A 37 -7.20 -7.40 3.80
CA LEU A 37 -8.41 -8.12 4.20
C LEU A 37 -9.02 -8.80 2.97
N CYS A 38 -9.73 -9.91 3.19
CA CYS A 38 -10.66 -10.41 2.18
C CYS A 38 -11.92 -9.55 2.15
N HIS A 39 -12.81 -9.81 1.20
CA HIS A 39 -14.09 -9.09 1.09
C HIS A 39 -15.03 -9.27 2.31
N HIS A 40 -14.75 -10.25 3.18
CA HIS A 40 -15.52 -10.51 4.40
C HIS A 40 -14.88 -9.92 5.65
N ASP A 41 -14.00 -8.92 5.49
CA ASP A 41 -13.25 -8.27 6.59
C ASP A 41 -12.36 -9.22 7.40
N CYS A 42 -12.01 -10.39 6.85
CA CYS A 42 -11.07 -11.31 7.48
C CYS A 42 -9.63 -10.96 7.10
N PRO A 43 -8.72 -10.75 8.08
CA PRO A 43 -7.32 -10.49 7.78
C PRO A 43 -6.62 -11.65 7.08
N LEU A 44 -5.99 -11.36 5.95
CA LEU A 44 -5.14 -12.28 5.20
C LEU A 44 -3.66 -12.07 5.56
N LEU A 45 -3.22 -10.81 5.55
CA LEU A 45 -1.83 -10.42 5.83
C LEU A 45 -1.80 -9.10 6.61
N LEU A 46 -0.81 -8.97 7.49
CA LEU A 46 -0.61 -7.79 8.33
C LEU A 46 0.83 -7.28 8.18
N ALA A 47 0.97 -5.96 8.14
CA ALA A 47 2.26 -5.27 8.16
C ALA A 47 2.31 -4.29 9.34
N ASN A 48 3.35 -4.43 10.17
CA ASN A 48 3.62 -3.48 11.23
C ASN A 48 4.14 -2.16 10.64
N LEU A 49 3.45 -1.06 10.92
CA LEU A 49 3.89 0.26 10.54
C LEU A 49 5.03 0.68 11.46
N LYS A 50 6.25 0.76 10.92
CA LYS A 50 7.45 1.22 11.64
C LYS A 50 7.84 2.67 11.31
N THR A 51 7.17 3.25 10.33
CA THR A 51 7.38 4.63 9.89
C THR A 51 6.12 5.46 10.10
N ALA A 52 6.26 6.78 10.06
CA ALA A 52 5.11 7.68 10.12
C ALA A 52 4.25 7.55 8.86
N GLY A 53 2.93 7.53 9.02
CA GLY A 53 1.98 7.53 7.91
C GLY A 53 1.79 6.19 7.20
N GLU A 54 0.74 6.15 6.37
CA GLU A 54 0.39 5.00 5.54
C GLU A 54 1.17 5.07 4.22
N LYS A 55 2.44 4.63 4.26
CA LYS A 55 3.32 4.67 3.09
C LYS A 55 3.01 3.57 2.08
N GLN A 56 3.12 3.89 0.80
CA GLN A 56 2.81 3.00 -0.33
C GLN A 56 3.62 1.68 -0.32
N PHE A 57 4.85 1.68 0.22
CA PHE A 57 5.66 0.46 0.27
C PHE A 57 5.06 -0.64 1.14
N TYR A 58 4.20 -0.32 2.11
CA TYR A 58 3.46 -1.34 2.87
C TYR A 58 2.45 -2.09 1.99
N ALA A 59 1.78 -1.39 1.07
CA ALA A 59 0.90 -2.02 0.09
C ALA A 59 1.68 -2.97 -0.84
N PHE A 60 2.85 -2.54 -1.34
CA PHE A 60 3.73 -3.40 -2.14
C PHE A 60 4.20 -4.64 -1.37
N ALA A 61 4.58 -4.49 -0.10
CA ALA A 61 5.00 -5.61 0.74
C ALA A 61 3.88 -6.65 0.92
N LEU A 62 2.65 -6.19 1.18
CA LEU A 62 1.49 -7.08 1.31
C LEU A 62 1.15 -7.78 -0.01
N ILE A 63 1.19 -7.06 -1.14
CA ILE A 63 0.97 -7.64 -2.48
C ILE A 63 2.02 -8.71 -2.79
N SER A 64 3.30 -8.42 -2.54
CA SER A 64 4.39 -9.37 -2.77
C SER A 64 4.25 -10.63 -1.90
N ALA A 65 3.91 -10.44 -0.61
CA ALA A 65 3.65 -11.55 0.30
C ALA A 65 2.46 -12.41 -0.16
N LEU A 66 1.38 -11.79 -0.64
CA LEU A 66 0.23 -12.49 -1.20
C LEU A 66 0.66 -13.34 -2.41
N MET A 67 1.35 -12.74 -3.38
CA MET A 67 1.79 -13.43 -4.59
C MET A 67 2.69 -14.63 -4.28
N ASN A 68 3.57 -14.52 -3.28
CA ASN A 68 4.45 -15.61 -2.86
C ASN A 68 3.71 -16.75 -2.13
N SER A 69 2.54 -16.46 -1.55
CA SER A 69 1.73 -17.43 -0.82
C SER A 69 0.74 -18.21 -1.70
N LEU A 70 0.40 -17.64 -2.85
CA LEU A 70 -0.53 -18.27 -3.79
C LEU A 70 0.24 -19.31 -4.61
N PRO A 71 -0.41 -20.45 -4.97
CA PRO A 71 0.16 -21.35 -5.97
C PRO A 71 0.38 -20.57 -7.28
N ALA A 72 1.04 -21.17 -8.27
CA ALA A 72 1.17 -20.57 -9.61
C ALA A 72 -0.23 -20.37 -10.23
N ILE A 73 -0.86 -19.28 -9.84
CA ILE A 73 -2.09 -18.74 -10.38
C ILE A 73 -1.72 -17.99 -11.65
N GLY A 74 -2.71 -17.85 -12.54
CA GLY A 74 -2.56 -17.01 -13.73
C GLY A 74 -2.42 -15.53 -13.36
N GLU A 75 -2.92 -14.66 -14.22
CA GLU A 75 -2.82 -13.23 -14.02
C GLU A 75 -3.63 -12.76 -12.80
N LEU A 76 -3.00 -11.92 -11.95
CA LEU A 76 -3.63 -11.32 -10.78
C LEU A 76 -3.80 -9.81 -11.00
N GLY A 77 -5.03 -9.33 -10.84
CA GLY A 77 -5.36 -7.91 -10.92
C GLY A 77 -5.40 -7.24 -9.56
N PHE A 78 -4.88 -6.02 -9.46
CA PHE A 78 -4.93 -5.19 -8.26
C PHE A 78 -5.65 -3.88 -8.53
N LEU A 79 -6.60 -3.54 -7.66
CA LEU A 79 -7.22 -2.23 -7.58
C LEU A 79 -6.70 -1.52 -6.34
N TYR A 80 -6.38 -0.24 -6.48
CA TYR A 80 -5.84 0.56 -5.40
C TYR A 80 -6.36 1.98 -5.53
N ASP A 81 -6.73 2.62 -4.41
CA ASP A 81 -7.35 3.95 -4.38
C ASP A 81 -6.51 5.00 -5.11
N ILE A 82 -5.19 4.80 -5.12
CA ILE A 82 -4.25 5.62 -5.88
C ILE A 82 -3.42 4.76 -6.85
N GLY A 83 -4.08 3.84 -7.54
CA GLY A 83 -3.48 2.84 -8.43
C GLY A 83 -2.62 3.42 -9.56
N CYS A 84 -2.86 4.67 -9.97
CA CYS A 84 -1.98 5.37 -10.91
C CYS A 84 -0.56 5.61 -10.35
N GLN A 85 -0.42 5.87 -9.05
CA GLN A 85 0.89 6.04 -8.41
C GLN A 85 1.56 4.68 -8.22
N LEU A 86 0.78 3.65 -7.90
CA LEU A 86 1.26 2.28 -7.87
C LEU A 86 1.83 1.88 -9.24
N HIS A 87 1.07 2.13 -10.30
CA HIS A 87 1.49 1.89 -11.68
C HIS A 87 2.71 2.73 -12.06
N ARG A 88 2.78 4.02 -11.68
CA ARG A 88 3.97 4.84 -11.93
C ARG A 88 5.21 4.21 -11.32
N THR A 89 5.15 3.84 -10.04
CA THR A 89 6.28 3.21 -9.33
C THR A 89 6.70 1.90 -9.98
N LEU A 90 5.75 1.04 -10.37
CA LEU A 90 6.05 -0.20 -11.09
C LEU A 90 6.71 0.06 -12.45
N ALA A 91 6.23 1.05 -13.20
CA ALA A 91 6.77 1.41 -14.50
C ALA A 91 8.17 2.04 -14.41
N GLU A 92 8.52 2.67 -13.28
CA GLU A 92 9.87 3.22 -13.00
C GLU A 92 10.84 2.16 -12.46
N MET A 93 10.33 1.03 -11.96
CA MET A 93 11.13 -0.10 -11.45
C MET A 93 11.48 -1.13 -12.54
N ALA A 94 10.88 -1.02 -13.73
CA ALA A 94 11.12 -1.87 -14.89
C ALA A 94 12.20 -1.28 -15.81
#